data_AF-A0A354HIH9-F1
#
_entry.id   AF-A0A354HIH9-F1
#
_cell.length_a   1.000
_cell.length_b   1.000
_cell.length_c   1.000
_cell.angle_alpha   90.00
_cell.angle_beta   90.00
_cell.angle_gamma   90.00
#
_symmetry.space_group_name_H-M   'P 1'
#
loop_
_entity.id
_entity.type
_entity.pdbx_description
1 polymer ?
#
loop_
_entity_poly.entity_id
_entity_poly.type
_entity_poly.pdbx_seq_one_letter_code
_entity_poly.pdbx_strand_id
1 'polypeptide(L)'
;MTRDIKIVRLIISVLLCAALMIASFPVQSSAASVTIWDGQATLKAGRTYYVLADIKVRKAITVPEGTKLSVREGGDLKIMSAGKITVYGELSVAIGGTLSNYGSLNVKKGGKLNIYGSFRSSVSAEIGVSGNMTVFNRGFAETSSAVKIYKGANVLVKGVMSFYKSSDVKQSGTITTTQNSTLELRGKMAISLNGVIDVSGHLTIGTASNVKCSGKIVLNEVATYTRFKTITLTRSGQLIDGRPEYEYEEMTVDILIDEPDVFRKGIDVSWAQGDSIDWEKVAASGVEFAIIRAARGYISEEKPMAEDVCFRRNIEEAQKYGIDVGVYFYSYASSVEEAREEAEFFVQVIKDYQIQYPVILDMEEQYQGKIGKKKLTNMIDAFFEVLMENHYFPMFYSYKAWIETYLEMNTLDKYAVWLAQVGDEVTYDGGYYIWQYSFTGKVNGIQNEIDLDYSYKDWPTIFKKYHLNNM
;
A
#
# COMPACT_ATOMS: atom_id res chain seq x y z
N MET A 1 -64.26 -48.74 17.09
CA MET A 1 -62.82 -48.95 16.77
C MET A 1 -62.28 -47.62 16.27
N THR A 2 -61.91 -46.71 17.18
CA THR A 2 -60.56 -46.53 17.77
C THR A 2 -59.55 -45.89 16.81
N ARG A 3 -59.25 -44.61 17.12
CA ARG A 3 -57.97 -43.89 16.97
C ARG A 3 -57.59 -43.54 15.53
N ASP A 4 -57.37 -42.27 15.15
CA ASP A 4 -56.65 -41.18 15.83
C ASP A 4 -57.38 -39.84 15.57
N ILE A 5 -57.86 -39.01 16.50
CA ILE A 5 -57.27 -38.42 17.72
C ILE A 5 -55.86 -37.87 17.50
N LYS A 6 -55.77 -36.78 16.71
CA LYS A 6 -54.71 -35.76 16.85
C LYS A 6 -55.02 -34.41 16.19
N ILE A 7 -56.29 -34.00 16.10
CA ILE A 7 -56.68 -32.69 15.51
C ILE A 7 -57.61 -31.83 16.41
N VAL A 8 -58.00 -32.27 17.62
CA VAL A 8 -58.95 -31.49 18.47
C VAL A 8 -58.45 -31.26 19.91
N ARG A 9 -57.14 -31.03 20.11
CA ARG A 9 -56.60 -30.69 21.44
C ARG A 9 -55.52 -29.61 21.48
N LEU A 10 -55.54 -28.66 20.55
CA LEU A 10 -54.69 -27.46 20.63
C LEU A 10 -55.39 -26.18 20.13
N ILE A 11 -56.65 -25.96 20.55
CA ILE A 11 -57.34 -24.67 20.33
C ILE A 11 -57.83 -24.04 21.67
N ILE A 12 -57.59 -24.67 22.82
CA ILE A 12 -57.96 -24.09 24.12
C ILE A 12 -56.77 -24.16 25.08
N SER A 13 -55.74 -23.38 24.79
CA SER A 13 -54.67 -23.00 25.73
C SER A 13 -54.07 -21.61 25.41
N VAL A 14 -54.76 -20.79 24.62
CA VAL A 14 -54.27 -19.45 24.18
C VAL A 14 -54.99 -18.29 24.89
N LEU A 15 -55.84 -18.55 25.89
CA LEU A 15 -56.72 -17.50 26.43
C LEU A 15 -56.68 -17.26 27.94
N LEU A 16 -55.74 -17.82 28.71
CA LEU A 16 -55.70 -17.53 30.14
C LEU A 16 -54.30 -17.69 30.77
N CYS A 17 -53.36 -16.82 30.41
CA CYS A 17 -52.18 -16.54 31.25
C CYS A 17 -51.40 -15.32 30.73
N ALA A 18 -51.91 -14.11 30.95
CA ALA A 18 -51.12 -12.87 31.01
C ALA A 18 -52.00 -11.69 31.46
N ALA A 19 -52.65 -11.83 32.62
CA ALA A 19 -53.15 -10.71 33.40
C ALA A 19 -52.49 -10.77 34.78
N LEU A 20 -52.07 -9.62 35.29
CA LEU A 20 -51.25 -9.33 36.50
C LEU A 20 -49.73 -9.29 36.31
N MET A 21 -49.23 -8.10 35.98
CA MET A 21 -48.41 -7.27 36.88
C MET A 21 -47.95 -6.04 36.08
N ILE A 22 -48.76 -4.97 36.12
CA ILE A 22 -48.35 -3.64 35.68
C ILE A 22 -47.43 -3.10 36.77
N ALA A 23 -46.12 -3.32 36.61
CA ALA A 23 -45.11 -2.50 37.25
C ALA A 23 -44.71 -1.41 36.26
N SER A 24 -45.19 -0.20 36.53
CA SER A 24 -44.92 1.02 35.78
C SER A 24 -43.42 1.34 35.81
N PHE A 25 -42.65 0.81 34.88
CA PHE A 25 -41.35 1.40 34.54
C PHE A 25 -41.59 2.48 33.49
N PRO A 26 -41.25 3.76 33.75
CA PRO A 26 -41.29 4.75 32.69
C PRO A 26 -40.21 4.38 31.68
N VAL A 27 -40.61 3.82 30.53
CA VAL A 27 -39.76 3.84 29.34
C VAL A 27 -39.72 5.29 28.90
N GLN A 28 -38.78 6.03 29.47
CA GLN A 28 -38.44 7.36 29.01
C GLN A 28 -37.59 7.21 27.75
N SER A 29 -38.24 6.89 26.62
CA SER A 29 -37.62 7.03 25.31
C SER A 29 -37.55 8.53 24.96
N SER A 30 -36.61 9.26 25.58
CA SER A 30 -36.24 10.55 25.02
C SER A 30 -35.37 10.26 23.80
N ALA A 31 -35.98 10.13 22.61
CA ALA A 31 -35.24 10.35 21.39
C ALA A 31 -34.60 11.73 21.52
N ALA A 32 -33.28 11.79 21.70
CA ALA A 32 -32.58 13.06 21.83
C ALA A 32 -32.88 13.88 20.57
N SER A 33 -33.67 14.95 20.72
CA SER A 33 -34.13 15.77 19.59
C SER A 33 -32.91 16.32 18.85
N VAL A 34 -32.69 15.86 17.63
CA VAL A 34 -31.63 16.36 16.76
C VAL A 34 -31.94 17.81 16.40
N THR A 35 -30.95 18.69 16.56
CA THR A 35 -31.08 20.12 16.23
C THR A 35 -30.21 20.45 15.02
N ILE A 36 -30.75 21.09 13.99
CA ILE A 36 -29.91 21.64 12.91
C ILE A 36 -29.19 22.88 13.47
N TRP A 37 -27.87 22.90 13.35
CA TRP A 37 -27.05 23.97 13.90
C TRP A 37 -26.71 25.02 12.84
N ASP A 38 -27.00 26.27 13.17
CA ASP A 38 -26.85 27.45 12.30
C ASP A 38 -25.47 28.12 12.40
N GLY A 39 -24.57 27.57 13.20
CA GLY A 39 -23.24 28.16 13.46
C GLY A 39 -23.22 29.26 14.52
N GLN A 40 -24.37 29.70 15.02
CA GLN A 40 -24.49 30.81 15.96
C GLN A 40 -24.94 30.37 17.34
N ALA A 41 -25.88 29.43 17.42
CA ALA A 41 -26.46 28.97 18.67
C ALA A 41 -25.41 28.29 19.56
N THR A 42 -25.47 28.55 20.86
CA THR A 42 -24.63 27.85 21.85
C THR A 42 -25.02 26.38 21.93
N LEU A 43 -24.04 25.49 21.77
CA LEU A 43 -24.24 24.04 21.91
C LEU A 43 -24.47 23.69 23.39
N LYS A 44 -25.59 23.02 23.67
CA LYS A 44 -25.98 22.60 25.03
C LYS A 44 -25.63 21.13 25.27
N ALA A 45 -25.25 20.82 26.51
CA ALA A 45 -24.94 19.47 26.96
C ALA A 45 -26.08 18.47 26.65
N GLY A 46 -25.72 17.21 26.36
CA GLY A 46 -26.68 16.12 26.15
C GLY A 46 -27.49 16.19 24.86
N ARG A 47 -27.11 17.02 23.89
CA ARG A 47 -27.82 17.18 22.61
C ARG A 47 -27.01 16.72 21.41
N THR A 48 -27.72 16.40 20.33
CA THR A 48 -27.13 16.14 19.02
C THR A 48 -27.45 17.30 18.07
N TYR A 49 -26.42 17.81 17.40
CA TYR A 49 -26.48 18.90 16.46
C TYR A 49 -25.99 18.47 15.09
N TYR A 50 -26.71 18.81 14.02
CA TYR A 50 -26.29 18.54 12.64
C TYR A 50 -25.89 19.81 11.91
N VAL A 51 -24.77 19.75 11.19
CA VAL A 51 -24.35 20.76 10.24
C VAL A 51 -24.65 20.22 8.83
N LEU A 52 -25.60 20.86 8.16
CA LEU A 52 -26.10 20.47 6.83
C LEU A 52 -25.74 21.49 5.73
N ALA A 53 -25.04 22.56 6.07
CA ALA A 53 -24.71 23.67 5.18
C ALA A 53 -23.26 24.14 5.39
N ASP A 54 -22.80 25.08 4.57
CA ASP A 54 -21.55 25.81 4.77
C ASP A 54 -21.66 26.73 6.00
N ILE A 55 -20.99 26.37 7.08
CA ILE A 55 -20.99 27.12 8.34
C ILE A 55 -19.59 27.61 8.66
N LYS A 56 -19.44 28.94 8.82
CA LYS A 56 -18.18 29.59 9.16
C LYS A 56 -18.14 29.99 10.63
N VAL A 57 -17.32 29.28 11.41
CA VAL A 57 -17.05 29.61 12.81
C VAL A 57 -15.91 30.64 12.87
N ARG A 58 -16.24 31.85 13.34
CA ARG A 58 -15.29 32.99 13.48
C ARG A 58 -15.03 33.40 14.93
N LYS A 59 -15.64 32.69 15.88
CA LYS A 59 -15.53 32.91 17.32
C LYS A 59 -15.22 31.59 18.02
N ALA A 60 -14.92 31.65 19.32
CA ALA A 60 -14.75 30.45 20.11
C ALA A 60 -16.12 29.78 20.36
N ILE A 61 -16.19 28.47 20.12
CA ILE A 61 -17.31 27.60 20.50
C ILE A 61 -16.79 26.36 21.22
N THR A 62 -17.66 25.78 22.04
CA THR A 62 -17.39 24.55 22.77
C THR A 62 -18.44 23.51 22.41
N VAL A 63 -18.01 22.28 22.11
CA VAL A 63 -18.87 21.10 22.06
C VAL A 63 -18.80 20.46 23.46
N PRO A 64 -19.82 20.64 24.32
CA PRO A 64 -19.76 20.16 25.71
C PRO A 64 -19.74 18.64 25.81
N GLU A 65 -19.34 18.12 26.97
CA GLU A 65 -19.46 16.69 27.28
C GLU A 65 -20.91 16.20 27.07
N GLY A 66 -21.06 14.95 26.61
CA GLY A 66 -22.36 14.37 26.25
C GLY A 66 -23.04 14.98 25.02
N THR A 67 -22.41 15.96 24.36
CA THR A 67 -22.96 16.61 23.14
C THR A 67 -22.29 16.04 21.90
N LYS A 68 -23.06 15.89 20.82
CA LYS A 68 -22.53 15.54 19.50
C LYS A 68 -22.79 16.66 18.51
N LEU A 69 -21.74 17.19 17.87
CA LEU A 69 -21.84 18.03 16.69
C LEU A 69 -21.42 17.20 15.48
N SER A 70 -22.35 16.90 14.57
CA SER A 70 -22.10 16.09 13.39
C SER A 70 -22.20 16.94 12.12
N VAL A 71 -21.10 17.09 11.40
CA VAL A 71 -21.14 17.52 10.00
C VAL A 71 -21.66 16.34 9.19
N ARG A 72 -22.75 16.55 8.45
CA ARG A 72 -23.39 15.52 7.63
C ARG A 72 -23.04 15.73 6.16
N GLU A 73 -23.51 14.82 5.33
CA GLU A 73 -23.41 14.92 3.88
C GLU A 73 -23.87 16.30 3.37
N GLY A 74 -23.08 16.92 2.50
CA GLY A 74 -23.32 18.26 1.96
C GLY A 74 -22.99 19.41 2.91
N GLY A 75 -22.74 19.13 4.20
CA GLY A 75 -22.29 20.12 5.18
C GLY A 75 -20.78 20.39 5.11
N ASP A 76 -20.40 21.65 5.30
CA ASP A 76 -18.99 22.07 5.38
C ASP A 76 -18.81 23.00 6.58
N LEU A 77 -18.20 22.49 7.65
CA LEU A 77 -17.90 23.26 8.85
C LEU A 77 -16.50 23.87 8.73
N LYS A 78 -16.43 25.19 8.63
CA LYS A 78 -15.20 25.96 8.47
C LYS A 78 -14.82 26.66 9.77
N ILE A 79 -13.74 26.24 10.40
CA ILE A 79 -13.13 26.98 11.50
C ILE A 79 -12.23 28.04 10.87
N MET A 80 -12.70 29.29 10.79
CA MET A 80 -11.92 30.38 10.19
C MET A 80 -10.72 30.74 11.06
N SER A 81 -9.78 31.56 10.57
CA SER A 81 -8.54 31.92 11.29
C SER A 81 -8.74 32.46 12.71
N ALA A 82 -9.77 33.28 12.95
CA ALA A 82 -10.14 33.76 14.29
C ALA A 82 -11.06 32.78 15.08
N GLY A 83 -11.53 31.74 14.41
CA GLY A 83 -12.42 30.73 14.97
C GLY A 83 -11.68 29.71 15.82
N LYS A 84 -12.38 29.19 16.83
CA LYS A 84 -11.89 28.12 17.69
C LYS A 84 -13.00 27.16 18.04
N ILE A 85 -12.77 25.87 17.86
CA ILE A 85 -13.65 24.81 18.38
C ILE A 85 -12.90 24.05 19.47
N THR A 86 -13.52 23.93 20.64
CA THR A 86 -13.04 23.07 21.73
C THR A 86 -14.04 21.92 21.94
N VAL A 87 -13.57 20.68 21.89
CA VAL A 87 -14.41 19.48 21.90
C VAL A 87 -14.18 18.71 23.21
N TYR A 88 -15.17 18.75 24.11
CA TYR A 88 -15.27 17.87 25.27
C TYR A 88 -16.24 16.70 25.03
N GLY A 89 -17.23 16.87 24.13
CA GLY A 89 -18.11 15.82 23.64
C GLY A 89 -17.59 15.15 22.37
N GLU A 90 -18.43 15.03 21.34
CA GLU A 90 -18.09 14.44 20.05
C GLU A 90 -18.26 15.47 18.92
N LEU A 91 -17.22 15.65 18.10
CA LEU A 91 -17.31 16.24 16.78
C LEU A 91 -17.16 15.13 15.75
N SER A 92 -18.16 14.91 14.90
CA SER A 92 -18.10 13.88 13.86
C SER A 92 -18.28 14.46 12.47
N VAL A 93 -17.52 13.97 11.50
CA VAL A 93 -17.64 14.29 10.08
C VAL A 93 -18.14 13.04 9.38
N ALA A 94 -19.41 13.01 8.97
CA ALA A 94 -20.00 11.88 8.27
C ALA A 94 -19.46 11.78 6.83
N ILE A 95 -19.71 10.64 6.16
CA ILE A 95 -19.43 10.48 4.73
C ILE A 95 -20.11 11.62 3.95
N GLY A 96 -19.39 12.23 3.01
CA GLY A 96 -19.86 13.38 2.22
C GLY A 96 -19.89 14.72 2.97
N GLY A 97 -19.52 14.76 4.25
CA GLY A 97 -19.34 15.99 5.03
C GLY A 97 -17.87 16.42 5.06
N THR A 98 -17.65 17.72 5.27
CA THR A 98 -16.30 18.32 5.32
C THR A 98 -16.09 19.15 6.59
N LEU A 99 -14.93 18.97 7.24
CA LEU A 99 -14.44 19.86 8.29
C LEU A 99 -13.15 20.53 7.81
N SER A 100 -13.20 21.85 7.65
CA SER A 100 -12.07 22.66 7.18
C SER A 100 -11.55 23.55 8.32
N ASN A 101 -10.31 23.32 8.77
CA ASN A 101 -9.68 24.08 9.85
C ASN A 101 -8.65 25.09 9.32
N TYR A 102 -8.95 26.37 9.48
CA TYR A 102 -8.05 27.50 9.24
C TYR A 102 -7.65 28.22 10.53
N GLY A 103 -8.29 27.89 11.66
CA GLY A 103 -8.08 28.47 12.99
C GLY A 103 -7.64 27.41 13.98
N SER A 104 -8.34 27.27 15.12
CA SER A 104 -7.93 26.36 16.20
C SER A 104 -8.96 25.26 16.48
N LEU A 105 -8.54 23.99 16.39
CA LEU A 105 -9.33 22.82 16.76
C LEU A 105 -8.70 22.09 17.95
N ASN A 106 -9.41 21.99 19.07
CA ASN A 106 -8.89 21.39 20.29
C ASN A 106 -9.80 20.25 20.78
N VAL A 107 -9.37 19.01 20.62
CA VAL A 107 -10.04 17.82 21.18
C VAL A 107 -9.50 17.61 22.60
N LYS A 108 -10.32 17.89 23.61
CA LYS A 108 -9.92 17.78 25.01
C LYS A 108 -10.01 16.35 25.51
N LYS A 109 -9.43 16.07 26.69
CA LYS A 109 -9.53 14.76 27.35
C LYS A 109 -11.01 14.38 27.50
N GLY A 110 -11.36 13.13 27.16
CA GLY A 110 -12.75 12.66 27.08
C GLY A 110 -13.47 12.99 25.77
N GLY A 111 -13.02 14.04 25.06
CA GLY A 111 -13.57 14.43 23.76
C GLY A 111 -13.17 13.51 22.61
N LYS A 112 -13.99 13.52 21.56
CA LYS A 112 -13.83 12.67 20.36
C LYS A 112 -13.94 13.48 19.07
N LEU A 113 -13.02 13.25 18.14
CA LEU A 113 -13.11 13.69 16.74
C LEU A 113 -13.19 12.48 15.83
N ASN A 114 -14.35 12.22 15.22
CA ASN A 114 -14.59 11.05 14.37
C ASN A 114 -14.73 11.48 12.90
N ILE A 115 -13.86 11.00 12.02
CA ILE A 115 -13.81 11.43 10.61
C ILE A 115 -14.12 10.23 9.71
N TYR A 116 -15.33 10.22 9.16
CA TYR A 116 -15.79 9.29 8.12
C TYR A 116 -15.77 9.93 6.72
N GLY A 117 -15.88 11.26 6.65
CA GLY A 117 -15.74 12.05 5.43
C GLY A 117 -14.37 12.73 5.34
N SER A 118 -14.35 14.03 5.06
CA SER A 118 -13.11 14.77 4.81
C SER A 118 -12.77 15.75 5.94
N PHE A 119 -11.54 15.70 6.42
CA PHE A 119 -10.97 16.69 7.32
C PHE A 119 -9.73 17.31 6.69
N ARG A 120 -9.65 18.65 6.68
CA ARG A 120 -8.52 19.40 6.12
C ARG A 120 -8.06 20.50 7.07
N SER A 121 -6.75 20.72 7.18
CA SER A 121 -6.20 21.89 7.88
C SER A 121 -5.20 22.68 7.05
N SER A 122 -5.32 24.01 7.12
CA SER A 122 -4.40 24.93 6.44
C SER A 122 -3.11 25.15 7.22
N VAL A 123 -2.11 25.72 6.55
CA VAL A 123 -0.79 26.02 7.13
C VAL A 123 -0.83 26.95 8.36
N SER A 124 -1.84 27.82 8.44
CA SER A 124 -2.02 28.77 9.55
C SER A 124 -2.80 28.19 10.72
N ALA A 125 -3.35 26.99 10.57
CA ALA A 125 -4.22 26.41 11.58
C ALA A 125 -3.42 25.77 12.73
N GLU A 126 -4.11 25.49 13.82
CA GLU A 126 -3.60 24.70 14.94
C GLU A 126 -4.58 23.59 15.30
N ILE A 127 -4.03 22.40 15.57
CA ILE A 127 -4.76 21.24 16.07
C ILE A 127 -4.14 20.78 17.38
N GLY A 128 -4.95 20.63 18.42
CA GLY A 128 -4.55 20.05 19.70
C GLY A 128 -5.41 18.85 20.05
N VAL A 129 -4.81 17.68 20.26
CA VAL A 129 -5.51 16.43 20.60
C VAL A 129 -5.04 15.92 21.96
N SER A 130 -5.89 16.04 22.97
CA SER A 130 -5.73 15.46 24.31
C SER A 130 -6.74 14.33 24.59
N GLY A 131 -7.71 14.13 23.71
CA GLY A 131 -8.71 13.06 23.75
C GLY A 131 -8.48 12.02 22.65
N ASN A 132 -9.54 11.64 21.95
CA ASN A 132 -9.48 10.67 20.87
C ASN A 132 -9.77 11.33 19.51
N MET A 133 -8.97 10.99 18.50
CA MET A 133 -9.25 11.28 17.10
C MET A 133 -9.27 9.96 16.34
N THR A 134 -10.24 9.77 15.44
CA THR A 134 -10.33 8.56 14.63
C THR A 134 -10.65 8.92 13.19
N VAL A 135 -9.82 8.45 12.26
CA VAL A 135 -10.08 8.48 10.82
C VAL A 135 -10.57 7.11 10.42
N PHE A 136 -11.84 6.98 10.04
CA PHE A 136 -12.46 5.70 9.69
C PHE A 136 -12.11 5.27 8.26
N ASN A 137 -12.42 4.02 7.87
CA ASN A 137 -11.95 3.39 6.63
C ASN A 137 -12.16 4.20 5.33
N ARG A 138 -13.22 5.02 5.25
CA ARG A 138 -13.50 5.90 4.09
C ARG A 138 -13.18 7.37 4.35
N GLY A 139 -12.63 7.66 5.53
CA GLY A 139 -12.29 8.99 5.97
C GLY A 139 -10.90 9.39 5.50
N PHE A 140 -10.76 10.68 5.22
CA PHE A 140 -9.51 11.31 4.80
C PHE A 140 -9.20 12.48 5.72
N ALA A 141 -7.99 12.50 6.28
CA ALA A 141 -7.52 13.57 7.15
C ALA A 141 -6.21 14.15 6.60
N GLU A 142 -6.28 15.36 6.08
CA GLU A 142 -5.17 16.07 5.44
C GLU A 142 -4.75 17.25 6.31
N THR A 143 -3.50 17.26 6.76
CA THR A 143 -3.01 18.32 7.65
C THR A 143 -1.77 19.00 7.10
N SER A 144 -1.83 20.32 6.97
CA SER A 144 -0.67 21.16 6.63
C SER A 144 -0.25 22.06 7.80
N SER A 145 -0.82 21.84 8.98
CA SER A 145 -0.84 22.77 10.11
C SER A 145 0.14 22.40 11.24
N ALA A 146 0.20 23.25 12.27
CA ALA A 146 0.78 22.82 13.55
C ALA A 146 -0.16 21.82 14.24
N VAL A 147 0.37 20.68 14.69
CA VAL A 147 -0.40 19.62 15.35
C VAL A 147 0.27 19.20 16.65
N LYS A 148 -0.48 19.19 17.75
CA LYS A 148 -0.03 18.72 19.06
C LYS A 148 -0.87 17.52 19.49
N ILE A 149 -0.25 16.35 19.58
CA ILE A 149 -0.87 15.15 20.12
C ILE A 149 -0.31 14.96 21.53
N TYR A 150 -1.11 15.27 22.55
CA TYR A 150 -0.66 15.32 23.94
C TYR A 150 -0.53 13.92 24.54
N LYS A 151 0.23 13.80 25.64
CA LYS A 151 0.37 12.54 26.38
C LYS A 151 -1.01 12.00 26.80
N GLY A 152 -1.24 10.71 26.52
CA GLY A 152 -2.51 10.03 26.80
C GLY A 152 -3.61 10.26 25.75
N ALA A 153 -3.34 11.03 24.70
CA ALA A 153 -4.22 11.13 23.54
C ALA A 153 -4.04 9.92 22.60
N ASN A 154 -5.12 9.53 21.93
CA ASN A 154 -5.10 8.45 20.94
C ASN A 154 -5.60 8.96 19.58
N VAL A 155 -4.81 8.75 18.54
CA VAL A 155 -5.19 8.97 17.14
C VAL A 155 -5.24 7.61 16.46
N LEU A 156 -6.43 7.15 16.08
CA LEU A 156 -6.62 5.88 15.38
C LEU A 156 -6.88 6.12 13.90
N VAL A 157 -6.06 5.55 13.04
CA VAL A 157 -6.16 5.67 11.58
C VAL A 157 -6.62 4.33 11.01
N LYS A 158 -7.80 4.32 10.41
CA LYS A 158 -8.36 3.19 9.66
C LYS A 158 -8.55 3.50 8.18
N GLY A 159 -8.60 4.78 7.81
CA GLY A 159 -8.61 5.27 6.43
C GLY A 159 -7.25 5.88 6.08
N VAL A 160 -7.23 7.13 5.62
CA VAL A 160 -5.99 7.83 5.21
C VAL A 160 -5.76 9.07 6.06
N MET A 161 -4.56 9.20 6.63
CA MET A 161 -4.12 10.41 7.32
C MET A 161 -2.77 10.88 6.79
N SER A 162 -2.72 12.13 6.32
CA SER A 162 -1.53 12.74 5.74
C SER A 162 -1.10 14.00 6.49
N PHE A 163 0.18 14.05 6.85
CA PHE A 163 0.87 15.23 7.36
C PHE A 163 1.74 15.81 6.25
N TYR A 164 1.27 16.86 5.57
CA TYR A 164 1.95 17.44 4.40
C TYR A 164 3.23 18.19 4.76
N LYS A 165 4.02 18.55 3.74
CA LYS A 165 5.32 19.23 3.88
C LYS A 165 5.35 20.40 4.87
N SER A 166 4.24 21.15 4.97
CA SER A 166 4.13 22.32 5.83
C SER A 166 3.75 22.01 7.28
N SER A 167 3.38 20.76 7.61
CA SER A 167 2.98 20.40 8.96
C SER A 167 4.16 20.45 9.94
N ASP A 168 3.89 20.89 11.17
CA ASP A 168 4.81 20.81 12.31
C ASP A 168 4.11 20.05 13.45
N VAL A 169 4.43 18.75 13.56
CA VAL A 169 3.78 17.83 14.49
C VAL A 169 4.63 17.61 15.72
N LYS A 170 4.03 17.82 16.90
CA LYS A 170 4.62 17.49 18.21
C LYS A 170 3.77 16.41 18.86
N GLN A 171 4.31 15.20 18.92
CA GLN A 171 3.60 14.02 19.41
C GLN A 171 4.17 13.55 20.74
N SER A 172 3.29 13.37 21.71
CA SER A 172 3.57 12.72 23.01
C SER A 172 2.52 11.65 23.36
N GLY A 173 1.43 11.56 22.61
CA GLY A 173 0.44 10.47 22.69
C GLY A 173 0.68 9.41 21.62
N THR A 174 -0.35 8.62 21.37
CA THR A 174 -0.27 7.46 20.46
C THR A 174 -0.96 7.74 19.13
N ILE A 175 -0.32 7.36 18.03
CA ILE A 175 -0.95 7.18 16.72
C ILE A 175 -0.94 5.68 16.43
N THR A 176 -2.10 5.10 16.15
CA THR A 176 -2.23 3.68 15.78
C THR A 176 -2.86 3.58 14.40
N THR A 177 -2.32 2.73 13.52
CA THR A 177 -2.90 2.44 12.21
C THR A 177 -3.43 0.99 12.17
N THR A 178 -4.51 0.73 11.45
CA THR A 178 -5.02 -0.64 11.23
C THR A 178 -4.57 -1.20 9.89
N GLN A 179 -4.76 -2.50 9.67
CA GLN A 179 -4.63 -3.11 8.35
C GLN A 179 -5.46 -2.33 7.32
N ASN A 180 -4.90 -2.15 6.11
CA ASN A 180 -5.48 -1.38 4.98
C ASN A 180 -5.63 0.13 5.20
N SER A 181 -5.00 0.69 6.23
CA SER A 181 -4.95 2.15 6.44
C SER A 181 -3.62 2.74 6.01
N THR A 182 -3.60 4.05 5.73
CA THR A 182 -2.39 4.76 5.30
C THR A 182 -2.09 5.92 6.23
N LEU A 183 -0.84 5.99 6.70
CA LEU A 183 -0.28 7.12 7.43
C LEU A 183 0.90 7.71 6.66
N GLU A 184 0.79 8.97 6.25
CA GLU A 184 1.84 9.66 5.50
C GLU A 184 2.48 10.77 6.33
N LEU A 185 3.80 10.67 6.54
CA LEU A 185 4.60 11.66 7.24
C LEU A 185 5.46 12.42 6.22
N ARG A 186 4.97 13.55 5.71
CA ARG A 186 5.65 14.34 4.66
C ARG A 186 6.23 15.66 5.19
N GLY A 187 5.86 16.10 6.40
CA GLY A 187 6.36 17.32 7.05
C GLY A 187 7.31 17.07 8.23
N LYS A 188 7.38 18.03 9.15
CA LYS A 188 8.15 17.91 10.40
C LYS A 188 7.34 17.13 11.43
N MET A 189 7.98 16.17 12.09
CA MET A 189 7.38 15.43 13.20
C MET A 189 8.40 15.18 14.30
N ALA A 190 8.10 15.62 15.51
CA ALA A 190 8.87 15.35 16.72
C ALA A 190 8.07 14.45 17.66
N ILE A 191 8.52 13.21 17.82
CA ILE A 191 7.93 12.21 18.70
C ILE A 191 8.73 12.25 20.02
N SER A 192 8.07 12.58 21.12
CA SER A 192 8.68 12.67 22.45
C SER A 192 8.87 11.30 23.08
N LEU A 193 9.52 11.22 24.25
CA LEU A 193 9.77 9.95 24.96
C LEU A 193 8.50 9.13 25.24
N ASN A 194 7.35 9.78 25.37
CA ASN A 194 6.07 9.08 25.61
C ASN A 194 5.28 8.81 24.33
N GLY A 195 5.72 9.38 23.19
CA GLY A 195 5.03 9.23 21.93
C GLY A 195 5.25 7.85 21.33
N VAL A 196 4.19 7.27 20.79
CA VAL A 196 4.21 5.97 20.11
C VAL A 196 3.50 6.10 18.77
N ILE A 197 4.15 5.68 17.69
CA ILE A 197 3.47 5.37 16.42
C ILE A 197 3.45 3.85 16.31
N ASP A 198 2.27 3.27 16.18
CA ASP A 198 2.03 1.83 16.14
C ASP A 198 1.33 1.49 14.83
N VAL A 199 2.02 0.78 13.94
CA VAL A 199 1.63 0.67 12.53
C VAL A 199 1.24 -0.76 12.19
N SER A 200 0.00 -0.98 11.74
CA SER A 200 -0.44 -2.25 11.13
C SER A 200 -0.96 -2.05 9.69
N GLY A 201 -0.83 -0.84 9.14
CA GLY A 201 -1.15 -0.50 7.76
C GLY A 201 0.09 -0.04 7.00
N HIS A 202 -0.09 0.84 6.02
CA HIS A 202 1.01 1.45 5.27
C HIS A 202 1.53 2.71 5.96
N LEU A 203 2.84 2.80 6.20
CA LEU A 203 3.52 4.02 6.65
C LEU A 203 4.43 4.57 5.54
N THR A 204 4.26 5.85 5.21
CA THR A 204 5.17 6.55 4.29
C THR A 204 5.96 7.64 5.00
N ILE A 205 7.29 7.64 4.82
CA ILE A 205 8.17 8.74 5.21
C ILE A 205 8.57 9.51 3.94
N GLY A 206 7.93 10.66 3.73
CA GLY A 206 8.08 11.46 2.51
C GLY A 206 9.47 12.09 2.35
N THR A 207 9.83 12.44 1.12
CA THR A 207 11.12 13.08 0.76
C THR A 207 11.37 14.40 1.51
N ALA A 208 10.32 15.19 1.72
CA ALA A 208 10.38 16.45 2.47
C ALA A 208 10.35 16.27 4.01
N SER A 209 10.16 15.04 4.50
CA SER A 209 9.92 14.78 5.91
C SER A 209 11.12 15.13 6.79
N ASN A 210 10.85 15.43 8.06
CA ASN A 210 11.86 15.52 9.10
C ASN A 210 11.28 14.90 10.37
N VAL A 211 11.39 13.58 10.47
CA VAL A 211 10.89 12.80 11.61
C VAL A 211 12.03 12.61 12.60
N LYS A 212 11.86 13.15 13.81
CA LYS A 212 12.76 12.93 14.95
C LYS A 212 12.03 12.17 16.04
N CYS A 213 12.51 10.98 16.37
CA CYS A 213 11.88 10.11 17.35
C CYS A 213 12.72 9.97 18.62
N SER A 214 12.10 10.26 19.76
CA SER A 214 12.64 9.96 21.10
C SER A 214 11.81 8.93 21.86
N GLY A 215 10.64 8.56 21.32
CA GLY A 215 9.75 7.54 21.85
C GLY A 215 9.86 6.27 21.01
N LYS A 216 8.73 5.74 20.54
CA LYS A 216 8.69 4.51 19.75
C LYS A 216 7.98 4.70 18.41
N ILE A 217 8.52 4.07 17.39
CA ILE A 217 7.81 3.72 16.16
C ILE A 217 7.84 2.20 16.07
N VAL A 218 6.68 1.57 15.96
CA VAL A 218 6.51 0.12 15.90
C VAL A 218 5.88 -0.19 14.55
N LEU A 219 6.59 -0.97 13.73
CA LEU A 219 6.04 -1.59 12.53
C LEU A 219 5.63 -3.01 12.94
N ASN A 220 4.34 -3.32 12.95
CA ASN A 220 3.88 -4.67 13.27
C ASN A 220 4.08 -5.61 12.08
N GLU A 221 3.92 -6.91 12.30
CA GLU A 221 4.12 -8.00 11.32
C GLU A 221 3.52 -7.71 9.94
N VAL A 222 2.29 -7.17 9.91
CA VAL A 222 1.53 -6.91 8.67
C VAL A 222 1.72 -5.50 8.09
N ALA A 223 2.62 -4.69 8.66
CA ALA A 223 2.83 -3.32 8.21
C ALA A 223 3.61 -3.28 6.89
N THR A 224 3.26 -2.34 6.01
CA THR A 224 4.12 -1.98 4.87
C THR A 224 4.72 -0.60 5.10
N TYR A 225 5.93 -0.37 4.55
CA TYR A 225 6.71 0.81 4.92
C TYR A 225 7.54 1.35 3.75
N THR A 226 7.20 2.56 3.30
CA THR A 226 7.96 3.26 2.26
C THR A 226 8.77 4.39 2.87
N ARG A 227 10.10 4.35 2.68
CA ARG A 227 11.04 5.29 3.30
C ARG A 227 11.87 6.05 2.27
N PHE A 228 11.43 7.26 1.95
CA PHE A 228 12.18 8.18 1.09
C PHE A 228 13.18 9.04 1.87
N LYS A 229 13.10 9.06 3.21
CA LYS A 229 14.02 9.81 4.07
C LYS A 229 14.28 9.13 5.41
N THR A 230 15.40 9.45 6.03
CA THR A 230 15.79 8.89 7.32
C THR A 230 14.98 9.46 8.48
N ILE A 231 14.51 8.55 9.34
CA ILE A 231 14.02 8.87 10.68
C ILE A 231 15.22 9.09 11.59
N THR A 232 15.29 10.26 12.23
CA THR A 232 16.34 10.54 13.22
C THR A 232 15.93 10.00 14.58
N LEU A 233 16.56 8.92 15.03
CA LEU A 233 16.39 8.43 16.41
C LEU A 233 17.29 9.22 17.37
N THR A 234 16.75 9.61 18.53
CA THR A 234 17.59 10.08 19.64
C THR A 234 18.09 8.91 20.47
N ARG A 235 18.90 9.15 21.51
CA ARG A 235 19.41 8.09 22.41
C ARG A 235 18.30 7.23 23.02
N SER A 236 17.11 7.78 23.24
CA SER A 236 15.95 7.05 23.78
C SER A 236 14.97 6.57 22.71
N GLY A 237 15.16 7.02 21.45
CA GLY A 237 14.25 6.69 20.35
C GLY A 237 14.42 5.25 19.90
N GLN A 238 13.29 4.59 19.66
CA GLN A 238 13.24 3.22 19.15
C GLN A 238 12.45 3.18 17.85
N LEU A 239 13.00 2.50 16.85
CA LEU A 239 12.27 1.94 15.74
C LEU A 239 12.27 0.43 15.97
N ILE A 240 11.09 -0.12 16.26
CA ILE A 240 10.88 -1.56 16.47
C ILE A 240 10.24 -2.05 15.18
N ASP A 241 11.00 -2.81 14.41
CA ASP A 241 10.50 -3.45 13.20
C ASP A 241 10.12 -4.88 13.58
N GLY A 242 8.84 -5.11 13.80
CA GLY A 242 8.25 -6.43 14.01
C GLY A 242 7.67 -7.00 12.72
N ARG A 243 7.85 -6.32 11.57
CA ARG A 243 7.74 -7.00 10.28
C ARG A 243 8.75 -8.12 10.26
N PRO A 244 8.45 -9.24 9.62
CA PRO A 244 9.38 -10.35 9.58
C PRO A 244 10.72 -9.90 9.03
N GLU A 245 11.74 -9.95 9.89
CA GLU A 245 13.12 -9.77 9.52
C GLU A 245 13.45 -11.02 8.69
N TYR A 246 13.56 -10.88 7.36
CA TYR A 246 13.91 -11.95 6.41
C TYR A 246 12.82 -12.97 5.99
N GLU A 247 11.52 -12.62 5.90
CA GLU A 247 10.52 -13.55 5.29
C GLU A 247 10.58 -13.65 3.75
N TYR A 248 11.72 -13.29 3.14
CA TYR A 248 11.99 -13.52 1.73
C TYR A 248 13.21 -14.40 1.50
N GLU A 249 13.73 -15.11 2.50
CA GLU A 249 14.76 -16.12 2.25
C GLU A 249 14.33 -17.09 1.13
N GLU A 250 13.03 -17.42 1.07
CA GLU A 250 12.48 -18.24 -0.01
C GLU A 250 12.42 -17.52 -1.38
N MET A 251 12.61 -16.20 -1.41
CA MET A 251 12.68 -15.37 -2.63
C MET A 251 14.07 -14.79 -2.89
N THR A 252 15.12 -15.32 -2.24
CA THR A 252 16.51 -15.06 -2.59
C THR A 252 17.11 -16.21 -3.37
N VAL A 253 18.34 -16.02 -3.85
CA VAL A 253 19.15 -17.08 -4.46
C VAL A 253 19.51 -18.20 -3.48
N ASP A 254 19.30 -18.02 -2.18
CA ASP A 254 19.70 -19.01 -1.18
C ASP A 254 18.91 -20.32 -1.34
N ILE A 255 17.63 -20.26 -1.73
CA ILE A 255 16.85 -21.47 -2.03
C ILE A 255 17.33 -22.23 -3.26
N LEU A 256 18.17 -21.62 -4.10
CA LEU A 256 18.66 -22.22 -5.34
C LEU A 256 19.94 -23.02 -5.13
N ILE A 257 20.59 -22.89 -3.97
CA ILE A 257 21.89 -23.50 -3.66
C ILE A 257 21.82 -25.04 -3.73
N ASP A 258 20.74 -25.61 -3.20
CA ASP A 258 20.54 -27.07 -3.13
C ASP A 258 19.71 -27.62 -4.32
N GLU A 259 19.20 -26.75 -5.19
CA GLU A 259 18.40 -27.16 -6.34
C GLU A 259 19.31 -27.60 -7.50
N PRO A 260 19.01 -28.73 -8.15
CA PRO A 260 19.85 -29.22 -9.23
C PRO A 260 19.88 -28.25 -10.41
N ASP A 261 21.04 -28.14 -11.04
CA ASP A 261 21.15 -27.43 -12.31
C ASP A 261 20.48 -28.26 -13.41
N VAL A 262 19.71 -27.57 -14.23
CA VAL A 262 19.12 -28.11 -15.47
C VAL A 262 19.62 -27.29 -16.65
N PHE A 263 19.25 -27.69 -17.85
CA PHE A 263 19.53 -26.92 -19.05
C PHE A 263 18.25 -26.88 -19.87
N ARG A 264 17.62 -25.71 -19.93
CA ARG A 264 16.38 -25.47 -20.68
C ARG A 264 16.59 -24.38 -21.72
N LYS A 265 16.00 -24.55 -22.90
CA LYS A 265 16.07 -23.57 -23.98
C LYS A 265 14.87 -22.64 -23.96
N GLY A 266 15.10 -21.34 -24.09
CA GLY A 266 14.05 -20.33 -24.11
C GLY A 266 14.32 -19.19 -25.06
N ILE A 267 13.36 -18.28 -25.06
CA ILE A 267 13.37 -17.01 -25.80
C ILE A 267 12.81 -15.91 -24.90
N ASP A 268 13.06 -14.66 -25.24
CA ASP A 268 12.28 -13.54 -24.72
C ASP A 268 11.61 -12.72 -25.84
N VAL A 269 10.41 -12.22 -25.55
CA VAL A 269 9.54 -11.58 -26.55
C VAL A 269 8.85 -10.34 -26.01
N SER A 270 8.50 -9.44 -26.90
CA SER A 270 7.70 -8.24 -26.62
C SER A 270 6.83 -7.87 -27.85
N TRP A 271 6.26 -6.67 -27.85
CA TRP A 271 5.69 -6.05 -29.06
C TRP A 271 6.61 -6.11 -30.31
N ALA A 272 7.93 -6.21 -30.14
CA ALA A 272 8.89 -6.15 -31.24
C ALA A 272 8.76 -7.32 -32.22
N GLN A 273 8.38 -8.50 -31.72
CA GLN A 273 8.09 -9.67 -32.54
C GLN A 273 6.68 -9.63 -33.16
N GLY A 274 5.83 -8.74 -32.66
CA GLY A 274 4.50 -8.46 -33.17
C GLY A 274 3.51 -9.63 -33.00
N ASP A 275 2.38 -9.50 -33.69
CA ASP A 275 1.23 -10.40 -33.59
C ASP A 275 1.34 -11.68 -34.45
N SER A 276 2.53 -12.01 -34.97
CA SER A 276 2.70 -13.10 -35.93
C SER A 276 3.35 -14.36 -35.36
N ILE A 277 3.63 -14.39 -34.04
CA ILE A 277 4.22 -15.56 -33.39
C ILE A 277 3.25 -16.75 -33.47
N ASP A 278 3.73 -17.82 -34.10
CA ASP A 278 3.07 -19.12 -34.15
C ASP A 278 3.61 -19.99 -33.00
N TRP A 279 2.95 -19.89 -31.85
CA TRP A 279 3.38 -20.53 -30.60
C TRP A 279 3.38 -22.07 -30.66
N GLU A 280 2.55 -22.68 -31.52
CA GLU A 280 2.57 -24.12 -31.76
C GLU A 280 3.90 -24.53 -32.43
N LYS A 281 4.32 -23.79 -33.45
CA LYS A 281 5.62 -24.04 -34.11
C LYS A 281 6.80 -23.71 -33.20
N VAL A 282 6.69 -22.70 -32.35
CA VAL A 282 7.70 -22.36 -31.34
C VAL A 282 7.87 -23.54 -30.38
N ALA A 283 6.80 -24.05 -29.80
CA ALA A 283 6.85 -25.23 -28.94
C ALA A 283 7.43 -26.46 -29.66
N ALA A 284 7.00 -26.73 -30.90
CA ALA A 284 7.51 -27.82 -31.71
C ALA A 284 8.99 -27.69 -32.10
N SER A 285 9.57 -26.48 -31.99
CA SER A 285 11.00 -26.23 -32.22
C SER A 285 11.89 -26.54 -31.02
N GLY A 286 11.30 -26.91 -29.87
CA GLY A 286 12.02 -27.24 -28.65
C GLY A 286 12.29 -26.05 -27.73
N VAL A 287 11.52 -24.96 -27.87
CA VAL A 287 11.48 -23.89 -26.87
C VAL A 287 10.66 -24.38 -25.68
N GLU A 288 11.24 -24.31 -24.48
CA GLU A 288 10.68 -24.84 -23.24
C GLU A 288 10.13 -23.73 -22.34
N PHE A 289 10.71 -22.53 -22.42
CA PHE A 289 10.23 -21.36 -21.68
C PHE A 289 10.26 -20.08 -22.52
N ALA A 290 9.47 -19.09 -22.12
CA ALA A 290 9.51 -17.75 -22.69
C ALA A 290 9.46 -16.67 -21.60
N ILE A 291 10.33 -15.66 -21.70
CA ILE A 291 10.28 -14.47 -20.86
C ILE A 291 9.55 -13.35 -21.64
N ILE A 292 8.40 -12.91 -21.17
CA ILE A 292 7.48 -12.06 -21.95
C ILE A 292 7.45 -10.65 -21.35
N ARG A 293 7.64 -9.62 -22.17
CA ARG A 293 7.46 -8.25 -21.70
C ARG A 293 6.03 -8.03 -21.30
N ALA A 294 5.79 -7.73 -20.03
CA ALA A 294 4.46 -7.44 -19.53
C ALA A 294 4.14 -5.95 -19.64
N ALA A 295 5.11 -5.10 -19.33
CA ALA A 295 4.91 -3.67 -19.27
C ALA A 295 6.23 -2.90 -19.35
N ARG A 296 6.11 -1.58 -19.49
CA ARG A 296 7.22 -0.65 -19.44
C ARG A 296 6.91 0.58 -18.61
N GLY A 297 7.98 1.17 -18.08
CA GLY A 297 7.98 2.39 -17.27
C GLY A 297 7.47 3.64 -17.99
N TYR A 298 7.34 4.73 -17.22
CA TYR A 298 6.96 6.04 -17.74
C TYR A 298 8.12 6.68 -18.52
N ILE A 299 7.87 7.12 -19.75
CA ILE A 299 8.87 7.79 -20.60
C ILE A 299 8.61 9.30 -20.64
N SER A 300 7.38 9.70 -20.92
CA SER A 300 6.93 11.10 -21.02
C SER A 300 5.41 11.19 -20.89
N GLU A 301 4.84 12.40 -20.89
CA GLU A 301 3.39 12.59 -20.81
C GLU A 301 2.66 11.94 -22.00
N GLU A 302 3.29 11.92 -23.18
CA GLU A 302 2.78 11.27 -24.39
C GLU A 302 3.00 9.76 -24.39
N LYS A 303 3.91 9.25 -23.54
CA LYS A 303 4.24 7.83 -23.40
C LYS A 303 4.22 7.44 -21.92
N PRO A 304 3.03 7.48 -21.29
CA PRO A 304 2.90 7.10 -19.89
C PRO A 304 3.21 5.62 -19.73
N MET A 305 3.51 5.19 -18.51
CA MET A 305 3.65 3.77 -18.15
C MET A 305 2.51 2.94 -18.75
N ALA A 306 2.84 1.78 -19.35
CA ALA A 306 1.88 1.02 -20.14
C ALA A 306 2.19 -0.48 -20.15
N GLU A 307 1.13 -1.27 -20.22
CA GLU A 307 1.18 -2.69 -20.57
C GLU A 307 1.72 -2.86 -22.01
N ASP A 308 2.50 -3.91 -22.24
CA ASP A 308 2.93 -4.27 -23.59
C ASP A 308 1.72 -4.76 -24.41
N VAL A 309 1.58 -4.24 -25.62
CA VAL A 309 0.42 -4.51 -26.48
C VAL A 309 0.26 -5.98 -26.86
N CYS A 310 1.34 -6.77 -26.81
CA CYS A 310 1.31 -8.20 -27.12
C CYS A 310 1.31 -9.08 -25.86
N PHE A 311 1.43 -8.51 -24.64
CA PHE A 311 1.61 -9.27 -23.39
C PHE A 311 0.56 -10.37 -23.22
N ARG A 312 -0.73 -10.00 -23.17
CA ARG A 312 -1.82 -10.94 -22.88
C ARG A 312 -1.87 -12.11 -23.85
N ARG A 313 -1.74 -11.80 -25.14
CA ARG A 313 -1.74 -12.84 -26.17
C ARG A 313 -0.53 -13.75 -26.04
N ASN A 314 0.66 -13.18 -25.83
CA ASN A 314 1.88 -13.96 -25.73
C ASN A 314 1.85 -14.88 -24.52
N ILE A 315 1.42 -14.38 -23.35
CA ILE A 315 1.37 -15.21 -22.13
C ILE A 315 0.31 -16.32 -22.27
N GLU A 316 -0.88 -16.02 -22.77
CA GLU A 316 -1.95 -17.00 -22.94
C GLU A 316 -1.60 -18.08 -23.99
N GLU A 317 -1.09 -17.67 -25.16
CA GLU A 317 -0.77 -18.63 -26.23
C GLU A 317 0.49 -19.44 -25.94
N ALA A 318 1.53 -18.86 -25.32
CA ALA A 318 2.71 -19.63 -24.90
C ALA A 318 2.31 -20.76 -23.92
N GLN A 319 1.56 -20.41 -22.87
CA GLN A 319 1.10 -21.37 -21.87
C GLN A 319 0.18 -22.45 -22.47
N LYS A 320 -0.71 -22.07 -23.39
CA LYS A 320 -1.58 -22.99 -24.11
C LYS A 320 -0.83 -24.09 -24.87
N TYR A 321 0.36 -23.80 -25.39
CA TYR A 321 1.21 -24.77 -26.07
C TYR A 321 2.29 -25.39 -25.16
N GLY A 322 2.14 -25.24 -23.83
CA GLY A 322 2.99 -25.91 -22.83
C GLY A 322 4.36 -25.27 -22.63
N ILE A 323 4.53 -24.01 -23.02
CA ILE A 323 5.75 -23.24 -22.75
C ILE A 323 5.58 -22.55 -21.40
N ASP A 324 6.53 -22.78 -20.48
CA ASP A 324 6.55 -22.13 -19.17
C ASP A 324 6.90 -20.64 -19.32
N VAL A 325 6.25 -19.74 -18.56
CA VAL A 325 6.40 -18.29 -18.78
C VAL A 325 6.96 -17.55 -17.58
N GLY A 326 7.90 -16.67 -17.87
CA GLY A 326 8.35 -15.59 -17.00
C GLY A 326 7.94 -14.26 -17.60
N VAL A 327 8.06 -13.19 -16.83
CA VAL A 327 7.64 -11.85 -17.29
C VAL A 327 8.66 -10.81 -16.91
N TYR A 328 8.84 -9.80 -17.76
CA TYR A 328 9.72 -8.68 -17.45
C TYR A 328 9.04 -7.32 -17.58
N PHE A 329 9.58 -6.37 -16.82
CA PHE A 329 9.24 -4.96 -16.85
C PHE A 329 10.44 -4.13 -17.29
N TYR A 330 10.30 -3.42 -18.41
CA TYR A 330 11.34 -2.52 -18.90
C TYR A 330 11.26 -1.18 -18.16
N SER A 331 12.27 -0.89 -17.34
CA SER A 331 12.25 0.29 -16.46
C SER A 331 12.82 1.54 -17.10
N TYR A 332 12.10 2.65 -16.93
CA TYR A 332 12.57 4.00 -17.27
C TYR A 332 12.82 4.85 -16.01
N ALA A 333 12.64 4.28 -14.82
CA ALA A 333 12.80 4.97 -13.55
C ALA A 333 14.17 5.65 -13.42
N SER A 334 14.16 6.79 -12.73
CA SER A 334 15.32 7.63 -12.40
C SER A 334 15.46 7.91 -10.89
N SER A 335 14.54 7.36 -10.11
CA SER A 335 14.44 7.50 -8.66
C SER A 335 13.91 6.24 -7.99
N VAL A 336 14.11 6.13 -6.68
CA VAL A 336 13.61 5.00 -5.88
C VAL A 336 12.08 5.01 -5.81
N GLU A 337 11.51 6.22 -5.78
CA GLU A 337 10.08 6.49 -5.88
C GLU A 337 9.49 5.90 -7.17
N GLU A 338 10.04 6.30 -8.32
CA GLU A 338 9.57 5.82 -9.64
C GLU A 338 9.73 4.31 -9.79
N ALA A 339 10.82 3.73 -9.26
CA ALA A 339 11.02 2.27 -9.30
C ALA A 339 9.92 1.51 -8.53
N ARG A 340 9.45 2.04 -7.38
CA ARG A 340 8.32 1.46 -6.66
C ARG A 340 7.01 1.61 -7.42
N GLU A 341 6.76 2.78 -7.99
CA GLU A 341 5.55 3.03 -8.80
C GLU A 341 5.48 2.09 -10.01
N GLU A 342 6.62 1.84 -10.66
CA GLU A 342 6.76 0.85 -11.73
C GLU A 342 6.48 -0.57 -11.25
N ALA A 343 7.04 -0.98 -10.10
CA ALA A 343 6.80 -2.32 -9.53
C ALA A 343 5.34 -2.53 -9.12
N GLU A 344 4.70 -1.53 -8.51
CA GLU A 344 3.28 -1.57 -8.14
C GLU A 344 2.39 -1.76 -9.37
N PHE A 345 2.69 -1.05 -10.46
CA PHE A 345 1.99 -1.23 -11.73
C PHE A 345 2.26 -2.60 -12.35
N PHE A 346 3.50 -3.07 -12.29
CA PHE A 346 3.87 -4.40 -12.80
C PHE A 346 3.04 -5.49 -12.11
N VAL A 347 2.94 -5.47 -10.77
CA VAL A 347 2.09 -6.37 -9.99
C VAL A 347 0.63 -6.31 -10.46
N GLN A 348 0.09 -5.11 -10.73
CA GLN A 348 -1.29 -4.98 -11.23
C GLN A 348 -1.51 -5.61 -12.60
N VAL A 349 -0.51 -5.58 -13.48
CA VAL A 349 -0.56 -6.17 -14.82
C VAL A 349 -0.55 -7.70 -14.76
N ILE A 350 0.22 -8.28 -13.82
CA ILE A 350 0.51 -9.72 -13.82
C ILE A 350 -0.32 -10.55 -12.83
N LYS A 351 -1.02 -9.92 -11.87
CA LYS A 351 -1.73 -10.58 -10.77
C LYS A 351 -2.71 -11.69 -11.15
N ASP A 352 -3.27 -11.64 -12.36
CA ASP A 352 -4.30 -12.58 -12.82
C ASP A 352 -3.71 -13.75 -13.65
N TYR A 353 -2.39 -13.81 -13.81
CA TYR A 353 -1.69 -14.84 -14.58
C TYR A 353 -0.86 -15.74 -13.69
N GLN A 354 -0.78 -17.03 -14.06
CA GLN A 354 0.22 -17.94 -13.49
C GLN A 354 1.57 -17.68 -14.14
N ILE A 355 2.63 -17.53 -13.35
CA ILE A 355 3.96 -17.21 -13.84
C ILE A 355 4.93 -18.26 -13.29
N GLN A 356 5.34 -19.20 -14.15
CA GLN A 356 6.16 -20.35 -13.78
C GLN A 356 7.67 -20.06 -13.74
N TYR A 357 8.08 -18.86 -14.16
CA TYR A 357 9.45 -18.35 -14.14
C TYR A 357 9.54 -17.01 -13.40
N PRO A 358 10.76 -16.52 -13.07
CA PRO A 358 10.94 -15.28 -12.30
C PRO A 358 10.24 -14.05 -12.90
N VAL A 359 9.93 -13.10 -12.02
CA VAL A 359 9.39 -11.77 -12.38
C VAL A 359 10.53 -10.77 -12.41
N ILE A 360 10.78 -10.20 -13.59
CA ILE A 360 12.07 -9.61 -13.91
C ILE A 360 12.00 -8.09 -14.04
N LEU A 361 12.97 -7.40 -13.44
CA LEU A 361 13.27 -6.00 -13.71
C LEU A 361 14.36 -5.91 -14.78
N ASP A 362 14.05 -5.25 -15.90
CA ASP A 362 14.99 -4.94 -16.98
C ASP A 362 15.44 -3.47 -16.88
N MET A 363 16.75 -3.26 -16.77
CA MET A 363 17.38 -1.93 -16.80
C MET A 363 18.61 -1.90 -17.72
N GLU A 364 18.55 -1.05 -18.75
CA GLU A 364 19.63 -0.92 -19.73
C GLU A 364 19.86 0.53 -20.22
N GLU A 365 19.11 1.50 -19.70
CA GLU A 365 19.17 2.87 -20.17
C GLU A 365 20.50 3.56 -19.83
N GLN A 366 21.14 4.16 -20.83
CA GLN A 366 22.44 4.81 -20.66
C GLN A 366 22.40 6.00 -19.68
N TYR A 367 21.25 6.69 -19.59
CA TYR A 367 21.12 7.81 -18.66
C TYR A 367 21.04 7.35 -17.20
N GLN A 368 20.60 6.12 -16.93
CA GLN A 368 20.55 5.57 -15.57
C GLN A 368 21.96 5.45 -14.98
N GLY A 369 22.97 5.22 -15.82
CA GLY A 369 24.38 5.23 -15.42
C GLY A 369 24.88 6.57 -14.84
N LYS A 370 24.15 7.67 -15.06
CA LYS A 370 24.46 9.00 -14.50
C LYS A 370 23.81 9.27 -13.14
N ILE A 371 22.93 8.39 -12.67
CA ILE A 371 22.20 8.54 -11.40
C ILE A 371 23.11 8.30 -10.19
N GLY A 372 24.16 7.48 -10.37
CA GLY A 372 25.12 7.10 -9.35
C GLY A 372 24.83 5.72 -8.77
N LYS A 373 25.90 4.90 -8.63
CA LYS A 373 25.81 3.45 -8.35
C LYS A 373 24.90 3.10 -7.18
N LYS A 374 25.14 3.70 -6.01
CA LYS A 374 24.34 3.46 -4.81
C LYS A 374 22.85 3.75 -5.00
N LYS A 375 22.51 4.85 -5.68
CA LYS A 375 21.10 5.21 -5.90
C LYS A 375 20.44 4.24 -6.87
N LEU A 376 21.15 3.82 -7.91
CA LEU A 376 20.67 2.81 -8.87
C LEU A 376 20.47 1.44 -8.21
N THR A 377 21.41 1.03 -7.37
CA THR A 377 21.31 -0.18 -6.54
C THR A 377 20.08 -0.14 -5.63
N ASN A 378 19.83 0.99 -4.98
CA ASN A 378 18.63 1.18 -4.16
C ASN A 378 17.32 1.19 -4.96
N MET A 379 17.35 1.55 -6.25
CA MET A 379 16.16 1.50 -7.11
C MET A 379 15.76 0.06 -7.38
N ILE A 380 16.74 -0.80 -7.71
CA ILE A 380 16.52 -2.24 -7.93
C ILE A 380 15.99 -2.88 -6.65
N ASP A 381 16.65 -2.65 -5.51
CA ASP A 381 16.22 -3.22 -4.23
C ASP A 381 14.79 -2.79 -3.86
N ALA A 382 14.43 -1.52 -4.10
CA ALA A 382 13.08 -1.02 -3.85
C ALA A 382 12.01 -1.61 -4.79
N PHE A 383 12.36 -1.87 -6.06
CA PHE A 383 11.48 -2.56 -7.00
C PHE A 383 11.21 -4.00 -6.53
N PHE A 384 12.27 -4.72 -6.15
CA PHE A 384 12.17 -6.11 -5.70
C PHE A 384 11.47 -6.27 -4.36
N GLU A 385 11.61 -5.32 -3.43
CA GLU A 385 10.80 -5.31 -2.21
C GLU A 385 9.30 -5.34 -2.54
N VAL A 386 8.83 -4.58 -3.54
CA VAL A 386 7.41 -4.57 -3.93
C VAL A 386 7.00 -5.92 -4.56
N LEU A 387 7.86 -6.54 -5.37
CA LEU A 387 7.58 -7.86 -5.94
C LEU A 387 7.44 -8.92 -4.84
N MET A 388 8.39 -8.95 -3.91
CA MET A 388 8.41 -9.89 -2.81
C MET A 388 7.23 -9.68 -1.85
N GLU A 389 6.82 -8.44 -1.59
CA GLU A 389 5.60 -8.12 -0.82
C GLU A 389 4.32 -8.67 -1.48
N ASN A 390 4.38 -9.00 -2.78
CA ASN A 390 3.29 -9.60 -3.55
C ASN A 390 3.58 -11.06 -3.94
N HIS A 391 4.51 -11.71 -3.24
CA HIS A 391 4.89 -13.12 -3.41
C HIS A 391 5.44 -13.49 -4.80
N TYR A 392 6.05 -12.53 -5.49
CA TYR A 392 6.74 -12.76 -6.76
C TYR A 392 8.25 -12.86 -6.57
N PHE A 393 8.85 -13.94 -7.05
CA PHE A 393 10.29 -14.16 -7.02
C PHE A 393 11.00 -13.19 -7.98
N PRO A 394 11.83 -12.25 -7.46
CA PRO A 394 12.46 -11.23 -8.26
C PRO A 394 13.71 -11.74 -8.99
N MET A 395 13.95 -11.23 -10.18
CA MET A 395 15.21 -11.42 -10.92
C MET A 395 15.60 -10.14 -11.64
N PHE A 396 16.90 -9.85 -11.69
CA PHE A 396 17.44 -8.66 -12.37
C PHE A 396 17.98 -9.02 -13.74
N TYR A 397 17.60 -8.26 -14.76
CA TYR A 397 18.17 -8.34 -16.10
C TYR A 397 18.97 -7.09 -16.43
N SER A 398 20.18 -7.33 -16.98
CA SER A 398 20.93 -6.36 -17.78
C SER A 398 22.09 -7.06 -18.50
N TYR A 399 22.81 -6.33 -19.34
CA TYR A 399 24.03 -6.81 -19.97
C TYR A 399 25.26 -6.65 -19.06
N LYS A 400 26.22 -7.58 -19.15
CA LYS A 400 27.41 -7.65 -18.27
C LYS A 400 28.06 -6.30 -17.98
N ALA A 401 28.38 -5.54 -19.03
CA ALA A 401 29.08 -4.27 -18.89
C ALA A 401 28.27 -3.22 -18.10
N TRP A 402 26.94 -3.24 -18.20
CA TRP A 402 26.08 -2.35 -17.42
C TRP A 402 26.12 -2.71 -15.94
N ILE A 403 25.98 -4.00 -15.62
CA ILE A 403 26.02 -4.54 -14.25
C ILE A 403 27.32 -4.13 -13.55
N GLU A 404 28.46 -4.45 -14.16
CA GLU A 404 29.79 -4.19 -13.58
C GLU A 404 30.09 -2.68 -13.46
N THR A 405 29.59 -1.89 -14.40
CA THR A 405 29.85 -0.44 -14.43
C THR A 405 28.98 0.31 -13.43
N TYR A 406 27.70 -0.03 -13.29
CA TYR A 406 26.74 0.83 -12.63
C TYR A 406 26.18 0.31 -11.30
N LEU A 407 26.39 -0.96 -10.94
CA LEU A 407 25.83 -1.53 -9.72
C LEU A 407 26.85 -1.80 -8.62
N GLU A 408 26.35 -1.84 -7.38
CA GLU A 408 27.04 -2.40 -6.21
C GLU A 408 26.48 -3.81 -5.95
N MET A 409 26.95 -4.81 -6.72
CA MET A 409 26.40 -6.17 -6.68
C MET A 409 26.47 -6.85 -5.31
N ASN A 410 27.40 -6.47 -4.43
CA ASN A 410 27.43 -6.97 -3.04
C ASN A 410 26.19 -6.59 -2.22
N THR A 411 25.34 -5.68 -2.72
CA THR A 411 24.05 -5.34 -2.09
C THR A 411 22.89 -6.12 -2.71
N LEU A 412 23.08 -6.64 -3.93
CA LEU A 412 22.06 -7.30 -4.76
C LEU A 412 22.35 -8.78 -4.97
N ASP A 413 23.39 -9.33 -4.35
CA ASP A 413 23.84 -10.72 -4.50
C ASP A 413 22.80 -11.75 -4.01
N LYS A 414 21.91 -11.32 -3.12
CA LYS A 414 20.70 -12.07 -2.73
C LYS A 414 19.68 -12.26 -3.87
N TYR A 415 19.75 -11.50 -4.96
CA TYR A 415 18.78 -11.58 -6.07
C TYR A 415 19.35 -12.35 -7.26
N ALA A 416 18.48 -13.10 -7.94
CA ALA A 416 18.86 -13.84 -9.13
C ALA A 416 19.11 -12.89 -10.31
N VAL A 417 20.02 -13.28 -11.22
CA VAL A 417 20.36 -12.50 -12.42
C VAL A 417 20.03 -13.28 -13.70
N TRP A 418 19.35 -12.60 -14.63
CA TRP A 418 19.28 -12.94 -16.05
C TRP A 418 20.35 -12.10 -16.77
N LEU A 419 21.42 -12.75 -17.19
CA LEU A 419 22.59 -12.07 -17.73
C LEU A 419 22.56 -12.05 -19.26
N ALA A 420 22.67 -10.87 -19.86
CA ALA A 420 22.98 -10.76 -21.29
C ALA A 420 24.49 -10.68 -21.53
N GLN A 421 25.02 -11.66 -22.27
CA GLN A 421 26.40 -11.68 -22.75
C GLN A 421 26.52 -12.58 -23.98
N VAL A 422 26.67 -12.00 -25.18
CA VAL A 422 26.90 -12.78 -26.39
C VAL A 422 28.34 -13.30 -26.43
N GLY A 423 28.49 -14.61 -26.68
CA GLY A 423 29.77 -15.29 -26.79
C GLY A 423 29.62 -16.81 -26.60
N ASP A 424 30.71 -17.53 -26.76
CA ASP A 424 30.73 -18.99 -26.53
C ASP A 424 30.76 -19.35 -25.04
N GLU A 425 31.18 -18.40 -24.19
CA GLU A 425 31.26 -18.55 -22.74
C GLU A 425 30.89 -17.25 -22.01
N VAL A 426 30.36 -17.40 -20.79
CA VAL A 426 30.08 -16.29 -19.88
C VAL A 426 31.35 -15.94 -19.11
N THR A 427 31.70 -14.64 -19.07
CA THR A 427 32.88 -14.13 -18.35
C THR A 427 32.51 -13.20 -17.19
N TYR A 428 31.23 -13.20 -16.80
CA TYR A 428 30.75 -12.51 -15.62
C TYR A 428 31.06 -13.34 -14.35
N ASP A 429 31.68 -12.70 -13.36
CA ASP A 429 32.14 -13.37 -12.13
C ASP A 429 31.00 -13.57 -11.10
N GLY A 430 29.86 -12.89 -11.28
CA GLY A 430 28.72 -13.00 -10.36
C GLY A 430 27.79 -14.18 -10.68
N GLY A 431 26.91 -14.52 -9.74
CA GLY A 431 25.89 -15.54 -9.95
C GLY A 431 24.85 -15.12 -11.00
N TYR A 432 24.46 -16.05 -11.87
CA TYR A 432 23.40 -15.88 -12.87
C TYR A 432 22.66 -17.20 -13.05
N TYR A 433 21.40 -17.13 -13.44
CA TYR A 433 20.51 -18.30 -13.51
C TYR A 433 19.75 -18.41 -14.83
N ILE A 434 19.75 -17.33 -15.61
CA ILE A 434 19.37 -17.31 -17.03
C ILE A 434 20.47 -16.58 -17.79
N TRP A 435 20.83 -17.10 -18.95
CA TRP A 435 21.82 -16.50 -19.85
C TRP A 435 21.20 -16.23 -21.22
N GLN A 436 21.11 -14.95 -21.58
CA GLN A 436 20.79 -14.54 -22.94
C GLN A 436 22.07 -14.53 -23.76
N TYR A 437 22.18 -15.50 -24.67
CA TYR A 437 23.43 -15.81 -25.38
C TYR A 437 23.43 -15.34 -26.83
N SER A 438 22.28 -14.93 -27.37
CA SER A 438 22.15 -14.42 -28.73
C SER A 438 21.00 -13.42 -28.83
N PHE A 439 21.17 -12.40 -29.67
CA PHE A 439 20.10 -11.48 -30.08
C PHE A 439 19.62 -11.72 -31.53
N THR A 440 20.23 -12.68 -32.22
CA THR A 440 20.08 -12.90 -33.67
C THR A 440 19.64 -14.32 -33.99
N GLY A 441 18.97 -14.96 -33.03
CA GLY A 441 18.45 -16.31 -33.14
C GLY A 441 17.41 -16.47 -34.24
N LYS A 442 17.14 -17.73 -34.58
CA LYS A 442 16.06 -18.14 -35.50
C LYS A 442 15.29 -19.30 -34.90
N VAL A 443 14.00 -19.08 -34.68
CA VAL A 443 13.07 -20.05 -34.11
C VAL A 443 11.90 -20.22 -35.07
N ASN A 444 11.54 -21.47 -35.38
CA ASN A 444 10.40 -21.72 -36.26
C ASN A 444 9.12 -21.19 -35.62
N GLY A 445 8.33 -20.44 -36.38
CA GLY A 445 7.16 -19.71 -35.87
C GLY A 445 7.41 -18.23 -35.57
N ILE A 446 8.66 -17.76 -35.64
CA ILE A 446 9.03 -16.33 -35.52
C ILE A 446 9.77 -15.92 -36.80
N GLN A 447 9.33 -14.84 -37.45
CA GLN A 447 9.91 -14.41 -38.73
C GLN A 447 11.24 -13.65 -38.56
N ASN A 448 11.31 -12.81 -37.54
CA ASN A 448 12.45 -11.93 -37.29
C ASN A 448 13.53 -12.65 -36.49
N GLU A 449 14.68 -11.99 -36.34
CA GLU A 449 15.66 -12.36 -35.33
C GLU A 449 15.03 -12.32 -33.93
N ILE A 450 15.48 -13.22 -33.06
CA ILE A 450 14.95 -13.39 -31.72
C ILE A 450 16.07 -13.61 -30.72
N ASP A 451 15.86 -13.12 -29.52
CA ASP A 451 16.72 -13.35 -28.38
C ASP A 451 16.63 -14.82 -27.93
N LEU A 452 17.77 -15.44 -27.60
CA LEU A 452 17.84 -16.83 -27.19
C LEU A 452 18.45 -16.96 -25.80
N ASP A 453 17.81 -17.81 -24.99
CA ASP A 453 18.14 -17.96 -23.59
C ASP A 453 18.40 -19.41 -23.19
N TYR A 454 19.31 -19.57 -22.23
CA TYR A 454 19.41 -20.79 -21.43
C TYR A 454 19.01 -20.51 -19.99
N SER A 455 18.15 -21.36 -19.45
CA SER A 455 17.84 -21.37 -18.02
C SER A 455 18.50 -22.55 -17.33
N TYR A 456 19.10 -22.28 -16.17
CA TYR A 456 19.87 -23.27 -15.42
C TYR A 456 19.12 -23.89 -14.25
N LYS A 457 17.87 -23.47 -14.00
CA LYS A 457 17.04 -23.96 -12.89
C LYS A 457 15.65 -24.39 -13.37
N ASP A 458 15.09 -25.38 -12.69
CA ASP A 458 13.70 -25.82 -12.92
C ASP A 458 12.75 -24.94 -12.09
N TRP A 459 12.56 -23.70 -12.54
CA TRP A 459 11.70 -22.72 -11.86
C TRP A 459 10.29 -23.22 -11.58
N PRO A 460 9.58 -23.90 -12.51
CA PRO A 460 8.24 -24.40 -12.24
C PRO A 460 8.19 -25.39 -11.07
N THR A 461 9.22 -26.24 -10.91
CA THR A 461 9.32 -27.19 -9.80
C THR A 461 9.69 -26.48 -8.50
N ILE A 462 10.67 -25.56 -8.55
CA ILE A 462 11.13 -24.79 -7.40
C ILE A 462 9.98 -23.93 -6.84
N PHE A 463 9.26 -23.21 -7.68
CA PHE A 463 8.17 -22.34 -7.23
C PHE A 463 7.01 -23.11 -6.62
N LYS A 464 6.69 -24.30 -7.11
CA LYS A 464 5.71 -25.19 -6.45
C LYS A 464 6.20 -25.72 -5.11
N LYS A 465 7.50 -26.00 -4.98
CA LYS A 465 8.12 -26.50 -3.74
C LYS A 465 8.11 -25.45 -2.64
N TYR A 466 8.36 -24.19 -2.97
CA TYR A 466 8.46 -23.06 -2.02
C TYR A 466 7.25 -22.11 -2.05
N HIS A 467 6.13 -22.48 -2.70
CA HIS A 467 4.89 -21.69 -2.76
C HIS A 467 5.07 -20.25 -3.28
N LEU A 468 5.87 -20.09 -4.34
CA LEU A 468 6.25 -18.81 -4.92
C LEU A 468 5.40 -18.47 -6.14
N ASN A 469 5.34 -17.18 -6.49
CA ASN A 469 4.55 -16.67 -7.62
C ASN A 469 3.07 -17.08 -7.57
N ASN A 470 2.52 -17.25 -6.36
CA ASN A 470 1.16 -17.72 -6.11
C ASN A 470 0.87 -19.14 -6.64
N MET A 471 1.89 -20.02 -6.67
CA MET A 471 1.80 -21.41 -7.17
C MET A 471 1.68 -22.49 -6.10
#